data_AF-A0A258F932-F1
#
_entry.id   AF-A0A258F932-F1
#
_cell.length_a   1.000
_cell.length_b   1.000
_cell.length_c   1.000
_cell.angle_alpha   90.00
_cell.angle_beta   90.00
_cell.angle_gamma   90.00
#
_symmetry.space_group_name_H-M   'P 1'
#
loop_
_entity.id
_entity.type
_entity.pdbx_description
1 polymer ?
#
loop_
_entity_poly.entity_id
_entity_poly.type
_entity_poly.pdbx_seq_one_letter_code
_entity_poly.pdbx_strand_id
1 'polypeptide(L)'
;MNERFRSARRKTGLASSREIARLLVAQENRDDLIDLAAAPNQTASLPRPDAPPSGRAFFTRRWRLIVITAALLTAGLLAYQTATPPVASPQTSPGVGPVAEILAGTPASPDIATLHAEAAALSTDQAWSSAAEQTLSQRYHALPGFKESVEVLSVTCAATLCEVAGKARADISSDEMNAFMEGVQGLDRSEPRLPLDAVVHHFSSTNGPSSSAVFASYWRRKT
;
A
#
# COMPACT_ATOMS: atom_id res chain seq x y z
N MET A 1 -7.45 16.01 11.03
CA MET A 1 -6.40 16.26 10.00
C MET A 1 -6.33 17.74 9.61
N ASN A 2 -7.44 18.37 9.19
CA ASN A 2 -7.46 19.77 8.74
C ASN A 2 -6.93 20.79 9.78
N GLU A 3 -7.17 20.54 11.08
CA GLU A 3 -6.70 21.42 12.15
C GLU A 3 -5.17 21.31 12.39
N ARG A 4 -4.57 20.15 12.07
CA ARG A 4 -3.11 19.98 12.13
C ARG A 4 -2.42 20.81 11.03
N PHE A 5 -3.03 20.93 9.85
CA PHE A 5 -2.54 21.80 8.78
C PHE A 5 -2.65 23.29 9.13
N ARG A 6 -3.75 23.70 9.79
CA ARG A 6 -3.90 25.08 10.27
C ARG A 6 -2.87 25.44 11.35
N SER A 7 -2.63 24.54 12.30
CA SER A 7 -1.59 24.71 13.33
C SER A 7 -0.18 24.79 12.73
N ALA A 8 0.14 23.93 11.77
CA ALA A 8 1.40 23.96 11.06
C ALA A 8 1.63 25.30 10.30
N ARG A 9 0.61 25.80 9.60
CA ARG A 9 0.67 27.12 8.92
C ARG A 9 0.91 28.29 9.89
N ARG A 10 0.28 28.28 11.07
CA ARG A 10 0.52 29.33 12.09
C ARG A 10 1.93 29.26 12.66
N LYS A 11 2.49 28.06 12.85
CA LYS A 11 3.82 27.87 13.44
C LYS A 11 4.96 28.17 12.47
N THR A 12 4.78 27.90 11.18
CA THR A 12 5.81 28.18 10.17
C THR A 12 5.72 29.60 9.61
N GLY A 13 4.59 30.30 9.81
CA GLY A 13 4.35 31.63 9.24
C GLY A 13 4.17 31.62 7.71
N LEU A 14 4.20 30.44 7.08
CA LEU A 14 4.12 30.29 5.62
C LEU A 14 2.66 30.12 5.21
N ALA A 15 2.14 31.13 4.50
CA ALA A 15 0.73 31.19 4.11
C ALA A 15 0.37 30.20 3.00
N SER A 16 1.35 29.63 2.29
CA SER A 16 1.12 28.81 1.11
C SER A 16 2.03 27.59 1.03
N SER A 17 1.43 26.46 0.66
CA SER A 17 2.15 25.21 0.38
C SER A 17 3.17 25.37 -0.76
N ARG A 18 2.96 26.32 -1.68
CA ARG A 18 3.92 26.64 -2.75
C ARG A 18 5.19 27.31 -2.23
N GLU A 19 5.09 28.04 -1.13
CA GLU A 19 6.23 28.74 -0.52
C GLU A 19 7.16 27.74 0.18
N ILE A 20 6.57 26.74 0.86
CA ILE A 20 7.28 25.59 1.44
C ILE A 20 8.02 24.80 0.35
N ALA A 21 7.39 24.55 -0.80
CA ALA A 21 8.03 23.84 -1.90
C ALA A 21 9.24 24.59 -2.48
N ARG A 22 9.21 25.94 -2.53
CA ARG A 22 10.36 26.73 -2.97
C ARG A 22 11.52 26.69 -1.98
N LEU A 23 11.23 26.70 -0.67
CA LEU A 23 12.27 26.57 0.36
C LEU A 23 12.90 25.18 0.39
N LEU A 24 12.10 24.13 0.14
CA LEU A 24 12.61 22.76 -0.01
C LEU A 24 13.47 22.58 -1.27
N VAL A 25 13.10 23.19 -2.40
CA VAL A 25 13.92 23.16 -3.62
C VAL A 25 15.22 23.95 -3.45
N ALA A 26 15.26 24.95 -2.56
CA ALA A 26 16.48 25.68 -2.22
C ALA A 26 17.39 24.92 -1.24
N GLN A 27 16.89 23.87 -0.55
CA GLN A 27 17.74 22.94 0.18
C GLN A 27 18.30 21.89 -0.79
N GLU A 28 19.40 22.28 -1.44
CA GLU A 28 20.26 21.39 -2.20
C GLU A 28 20.75 20.26 -1.27
N ASN A 29 20.49 18.99 -1.65
CA ASN A 29 20.96 17.81 -0.93
C ASN A 29 22.49 17.83 -0.88
N ARG A 30 23.04 18.20 0.27
CA ARG A 30 24.48 18.11 0.53
C ARG A 30 24.85 16.71 1.00
N ASP A 31 24.81 15.76 0.08
CA ASP A 31 25.28 14.38 0.29
C ASP A 31 26.77 14.34 0.64
N ASP A 32 27.51 15.40 0.31
CA ASP A 32 28.92 15.64 0.60
C ASP A 32 29.23 16.02 2.07
N LEU A 33 28.22 16.29 2.90
CA LEU A 33 28.38 16.55 4.36
C LEU A 33 27.96 15.37 5.25
N ILE A 34 27.45 14.29 4.67
CA ILE A 34 27.16 13.06 5.43
C ILE A 34 28.45 12.23 5.45
N ASP A 35 29.33 12.56 6.40
CA ASP A 35 30.50 11.75 6.75
C ASP A 35 30.04 10.40 7.34
N LEU A 36 29.62 9.49 6.47
CA LEU A 36 29.50 8.08 6.81
C LEU A 36 30.92 7.55 7.02
N ALA A 37 31.27 7.35 8.28
CA ALA A 37 32.57 6.81 8.70
C ALA A 37 33.01 5.65 7.79
N ALA A 38 34.22 5.77 7.24
CA ALA A 38 34.83 4.74 6.42
C ALA A 38 34.86 3.40 7.18
N ALA A 39 34.26 2.37 6.58
CA ALA A 39 34.34 1.02 7.10
C ALA A 39 35.81 0.59 7.21
N PRO A 40 36.24 -0.02 8.34
CA PRO A 40 37.63 -0.42 8.52
C PRO A 40 38.01 -1.51 7.51
N ASN A 41 39.20 -1.33 6.94
CA ASN A 41 39.89 -2.22 6.00
C ASN A 41 39.68 -3.70 6.32
N GLN A 42 38.92 -4.40 5.47
CA GLN A 42 38.93 -5.85 5.44
C GLN A 42 40.27 -6.33 4.87
N THR A 43 41.05 -6.93 5.74
CA THR A 43 42.22 -7.75 5.45
C THR A 43 41.86 -8.83 4.41
N ALA A 44 42.70 -8.93 3.39
CA ALA A 44 42.62 -9.94 2.34
C ALA A 44 42.63 -11.34 2.95
N SER A 45 41.48 -12.01 2.93
CA SER A 45 41.35 -13.43 3.27
C SER A 45 41.74 -14.28 2.06
N LEU A 46 42.63 -15.25 2.30
CA LEU A 46 43.11 -16.22 1.31
C LEU A 46 41.94 -17.00 0.67
N PRO A 47 42.03 -17.37 -0.62
CA PRO A 47 40.94 -18.02 -1.33
C PRO A 47 40.69 -19.44 -0.80
N ARG A 48 39.45 -19.69 -0.36
CA ARG A 48 38.94 -21.01 0.00
C ARG A 48 38.67 -21.83 -1.27
N PRO A 49 39.18 -23.07 -1.42
CA PRO A 49 39.08 -23.84 -2.67
C PRO A 49 37.67 -24.30 -3.12
N ASP A 50 36.62 -24.14 -2.30
CA ASP A 50 35.34 -24.84 -2.52
C ASP A 50 34.13 -23.92 -2.74
N ALA A 51 34.30 -22.73 -3.33
CA ALA A 51 33.18 -21.87 -3.68
C ALA A 51 32.63 -22.19 -5.09
N PRO A 52 31.32 -22.43 -5.27
CA PRO A 52 30.72 -22.62 -6.60
C PRO A 52 30.84 -21.34 -7.44
N PRO A 53 31.01 -21.45 -8.78
CA PRO A 53 31.26 -20.30 -9.63
C PRO A 53 30.07 -19.35 -9.64
N SER A 54 30.27 -18.13 -9.11
CA SER A 54 29.32 -17.03 -9.20
C SER A 54 29.24 -16.54 -10.65
N GLY A 55 28.24 -17.03 -11.37
CA GLY A 55 27.93 -16.60 -12.73
C GLY A 55 27.47 -15.14 -12.79
N ARG A 56 28.43 -14.20 -12.87
CA ARG A 56 28.20 -12.80 -13.23
C ARG A 56 28.99 -12.46 -14.50
N ALA A 57 28.45 -12.79 -15.67
CA ALA A 57 29.01 -12.30 -16.93
C ALA A 57 28.07 -12.29 -18.16
N PHE A 58 26.74 -12.43 -18.02
CA PHE A 58 25.86 -12.56 -19.21
C PHE A 58 24.81 -11.45 -19.43
N PHE A 59 24.54 -10.59 -18.46
CA PHE A 59 23.40 -9.64 -18.56
C PHE A 59 23.73 -8.23 -19.06
N THR A 60 24.99 -7.89 -19.34
CA THR A 60 25.37 -6.50 -19.69
C THR A 60 25.36 -6.19 -21.20
N ARG A 61 25.20 -7.20 -22.07
CA ARG A 61 25.30 -7.00 -23.53
C ARG A 61 23.96 -6.78 -24.25
N ARG A 62 22.84 -7.29 -23.72
CA ARG A 62 21.51 -7.19 -24.37
C ARG A 62 20.75 -5.90 -24.06
N TRP A 63 21.08 -5.19 -22.98
CA TRP A 63 20.39 -3.95 -22.59
C TRP A 63 20.89 -2.70 -23.32
N ARG A 64 22.10 -2.72 -23.88
CA ARG A 64 22.67 -1.57 -24.62
C ARG A 64 22.01 -1.31 -25.97
N LEU A 65 21.28 -2.29 -26.54
CA LEU A 65 20.61 -2.13 -27.83
C LEU A 65 19.21 -1.49 -27.74
N ILE A 66 18.57 -1.52 -26.57
CA ILE A 66 17.21 -0.95 -26.40
C ILE A 66 17.26 0.58 -26.22
N VAL A 67 18.36 1.11 -25.69
CA VAL A 67 18.49 2.57 -25.44
C VAL A 67 18.73 3.37 -26.73
N ILE A 68 19.31 2.75 -27.76
CA ILE A 68 19.65 3.46 -29.01
C ILE A 68 18.43 3.64 -29.94
N THR A 69 17.44 2.75 -29.89
CA THR A 69 16.23 2.87 -30.73
C THR A 69 15.23 3.91 -30.20
N ALA A 70 15.23 4.20 -28.90
CA ALA A 70 14.38 5.25 -28.33
C ALA A 70 14.82 6.68 -28.70
N ALA A 71 16.11 6.89 -29.01
CA ALA A 71 16.65 8.21 -29.34
C ALA A 71 16.32 8.68 -30.77
N LEU A 72 15.92 7.79 -31.68
CA LEU A 72 15.62 8.15 -33.08
C LEU A 72 14.14 8.47 -33.34
N LEU A 73 13.23 8.18 -32.41
CA LEU A 73 11.81 8.49 -32.55
C LEU A 73 11.42 9.91 -32.11
N THR A 74 12.27 10.60 -31.35
CA THR A 74 12.01 11.96 -30.85
C THR A 74 12.43 13.08 -31.81
N ALA A 75 13.35 12.83 -32.75
CA ALA A 75 13.82 13.85 -33.69
C ALA A 75 12.89 14.07 -34.91
N GLY A 76 11.98 13.15 -35.21
CA GLY A 76 11.07 13.26 -36.36
C GLY A 76 9.84 14.16 -36.15
N LEU A 77 9.47 14.43 -34.90
CA LEU A 77 8.22 15.16 -34.57
C LEU A 77 8.35 16.69 -34.56
N LEU A 78 9.57 17.23 -34.68
CA LEU A 78 9.81 18.68 -34.64
C LEU A 78 9.87 19.36 -36.02
N ALA A 79 9.85 18.61 -37.13
CA ALA A 79 9.99 19.17 -38.47
C ALA A 79 8.67 19.44 -39.22
N TYR A 80 7.50 19.11 -38.63
CA TYR A 80 6.20 19.19 -39.32
C TYR A 80 5.30 20.36 -38.90
N GLN A 81 5.77 21.31 -38.07
CA GLN A 81 4.92 22.36 -37.50
C GLN A 81 4.96 23.74 -38.18
N THR A 82 5.59 23.91 -39.34
CA THR A 82 5.79 25.26 -39.93
C THR A 82 4.99 25.60 -41.17
N ALA A 83 3.89 24.91 -41.48
CA ALA A 83 3.08 25.28 -42.65
C ALA A 83 1.61 24.90 -42.58
N THR A 84 0.83 25.47 -41.65
CA THR A 84 -0.63 25.53 -41.80
C THR A 84 -1.23 26.77 -41.13
N PRO A 85 -2.06 27.56 -41.84
CA PRO A 85 -2.76 28.72 -41.28
C PRO A 85 -3.83 28.30 -40.24
N PRO A 86 -4.18 29.16 -39.28
CA PRO A 86 -5.01 28.78 -38.14
C PRO A 86 -6.47 28.58 -38.58
N VAL A 87 -6.87 27.32 -38.73
CA VAL A 87 -8.29 26.94 -38.66
C VAL A 87 -8.68 26.98 -37.20
N ALA A 88 -9.72 27.76 -36.87
CA ALA A 88 -10.29 27.82 -35.53
C ALA A 88 -10.56 26.40 -35.02
N SER A 89 -9.76 25.97 -34.04
CA SER A 89 -9.96 24.66 -33.43
C SER A 89 -11.27 24.68 -32.65
N PRO A 90 -12.13 23.67 -32.80
CA PRO A 90 -13.26 23.50 -31.88
C PRO A 90 -12.71 23.40 -30.46
N GLN A 91 -13.33 24.11 -29.54
CA GLN A 91 -12.96 24.09 -28.13
C GLN A 91 -13.10 22.65 -27.61
N THR A 92 -11.99 21.92 -27.57
CA THR A 92 -11.89 20.66 -26.86
C THR A 92 -12.13 20.99 -25.39
N SER A 93 -13.28 20.57 -24.86
CA SER A 93 -13.54 20.56 -23.43
C SER A 93 -12.30 20.01 -22.72
N PRO A 94 -11.84 20.61 -21.60
CA PRO A 94 -10.67 20.12 -20.89
C PRO A 94 -10.91 18.65 -20.55
N GLY A 95 -10.25 17.77 -21.30
CA GLY A 95 -10.38 16.33 -21.14
C GLY A 95 -9.98 15.99 -19.72
N VAL A 96 -10.89 15.37 -18.98
CA VAL A 96 -10.60 14.72 -17.71
C VAL A 96 -9.42 13.81 -17.99
N GLY A 97 -8.24 14.14 -17.46
CA GLY A 97 -7.04 13.36 -17.71
C GLY A 97 -7.26 11.91 -17.28
N PRO A 98 -6.54 10.94 -17.85
CA PRO A 98 -6.75 9.51 -17.58
C PRO A 98 -6.69 9.16 -16.07
N VAL A 99 -5.92 9.91 -15.29
CA VAL A 99 -5.86 9.79 -13.83
C VAL A 99 -7.21 10.13 -13.17
N ALA A 100 -7.88 11.19 -13.61
CA ALA A 100 -9.16 11.59 -13.05
C ALA A 100 -10.30 10.63 -13.46
N GLU A 101 -10.20 9.98 -14.62
CA GLU A 101 -11.12 8.90 -15.00
C GLU A 101 -10.93 7.64 -14.13
N ILE A 102 -9.68 7.23 -13.88
CA ILE A 102 -9.38 6.12 -12.96
C ILE A 102 -9.86 6.42 -11.54
N LEU A 103 -9.64 7.64 -11.04
CA LEU A 103 -10.10 8.05 -9.73
C LEU A 103 -11.63 8.13 -9.65
N ALA A 104 -12.31 8.55 -10.73
CA ALA A 104 -13.77 8.59 -10.80
C ALA A 104 -14.40 7.19 -10.84
N GLY A 105 -13.72 6.20 -11.43
CA GLY A 105 -14.17 4.81 -11.46
C GLY A 105 -13.84 4.00 -10.20
N THR A 106 -13.00 4.51 -9.31
CA THR A 106 -12.62 3.78 -8.09
C THR A 106 -13.68 4.02 -7.01
N PRO A 107 -14.43 2.99 -6.56
CA PRO A 107 -15.39 3.15 -5.49
C PRO A 107 -14.66 3.60 -4.22
N ALA A 108 -15.24 4.54 -3.48
CA ALA A 108 -14.71 4.97 -2.20
C ALA A 108 -14.60 3.76 -1.26
N SER A 109 -13.46 3.61 -0.60
CA SER A 109 -13.29 2.58 0.43
C SER A 109 -14.34 2.81 1.53
N PRO A 110 -15.02 1.75 2.00
CA PRO A 110 -15.95 1.85 3.12
C PRO A 110 -15.26 2.46 4.34
N ASP A 111 -15.99 3.30 5.07
CA ASP A 111 -15.53 3.82 6.36
C ASP A 111 -15.64 2.72 7.43
N ILE A 112 -14.51 2.41 8.06
CA ILE A 112 -14.40 1.36 9.07
C ILE A 112 -15.22 1.67 10.31
N ALA A 113 -15.31 2.94 10.71
CA ALA A 113 -16.11 3.33 11.87
C ALA A 113 -17.61 3.10 11.61
N THR A 114 -18.07 3.40 10.40
CA THR A 114 -19.44 3.12 9.95
C THR A 114 -19.73 1.62 9.94
N LEU A 115 -18.82 0.79 9.42
CA LEU A 115 -18.99 -0.67 9.39
C LEU A 115 -19.02 -1.29 10.80
N HIS A 116 -18.17 -0.81 11.71
CA HIS A 116 -18.21 -1.24 13.12
C HIS A 116 -19.55 -0.91 13.78
N ALA A 117 -20.03 0.33 13.58
CA ALA A 117 -21.33 0.75 14.10
C ALA A 117 -22.50 -0.06 13.50
N GLU A 118 -22.44 -0.40 12.20
CA GLU A 118 -23.41 -1.28 11.54
C GLU A 118 -23.40 -2.68 12.17
N ALA A 119 -22.22 -3.29 12.32
CA ALA A 119 -22.08 -4.62 12.93
C ALA A 119 -22.64 -4.65 14.36
N ALA A 120 -22.40 -3.60 15.15
CA ALA A 120 -22.88 -3.49 16.52
C ALA A 120 -24.39 -3.23 16.62
N ALA A 121 -25.02 -2.62 15.61
CA ALA A 121 -26.45 -2.30 15.61
C ALA A 121 -27.34 -3.44 15.11
N LEU A 122 -26.79 -4.38 14.34
CA LEU A 122 -27.54 -5.49 13.75
C LEU A 122 -27.89 -6.56 14.80
N SER A 123 -29.11 -7.12 14.71
CA SER A 123 -29.52 -8.25 15.53
C SER A 123 -28.71 -9.51 15.18
N THR A 124 -28.48 -10.38 16.16
CA THR A 124 -27.79 -11.66 15.95
C THR A 124 -28.73 -12.74 15.40
N ASP A 125 -28.36 -13.36 14.27
CA ASP A 125 -28.95 -14.62 13.79
C ASP A 125 -28.08 -15.77 14.34
N GLN A 126 -28.44 -16.32 15.51
CA GLN A 126 -27.57 -17.24 16.27
C GLN A 126 -27.13 -18.48 15.47
N ALA A 127 -28.02 -19.01 14.62
CA ALA A 127 -27.73 -20.21 13.84
C ALA A 127 -26.71 -19.91 12.73
N TRP A 128 -26.84 -18.76 12.07
CA TRP A 128 -25.89 -18.33 11.04
C TRP A 128 -24.58 -17.79 11.62
N SER A 129 -24.66 -16.93 12.63
CA SER A 129 -23.51 -16.20 13.17
C SER A 129 -22.46 -17.16 13.73
N SER A 130 -22.88 -18.19 14.49
CA SER A 130 -21.96 -19.19 15.05
C SER A 130 -21.21 -19.99 13.97
N ALA A 131 -21.90 -20.40 12.90
CA ALA A 131 -21.27 -21.08 11.77
C ALA A 131 -20.31 -20.16 10.99
N ALA A 132 -20.69 -18.89 10.81
CA ALA A 132 -19.87 -17.87 10.16
C ALA A 132 -18.61 -17.54 10.97
N GLU A 133 -18.74 -17.34 12.27
CA GLU A 133 -17.64 -17.09 13.20
C GLU A 133 -16.62 -18.22 13.17
N GLN A 134 -17.08 -19.47 13.26
CA GLN A 134 -16.20 -20.63 13.20
C GLN A 134 -15.47 -20.74 11.85
N THR A 135 -16.19 -20.50 10.75
CA THR A 135 -15.64 -20.60 9.39
C THR A 135 -14.56 -19.54 9.15
N LEU A 136 -14.84 -18.28 9.52
CA LEU A 136 -13.90 -17.18 9.42
C LEU A 136 -12.72 -17.38 10.37
N SER A 137 -12.95 -17.77 11.63
CA SER A 137 -11.87 -18.08 12.58
C SER A 137 -10.89 -19.11 12.01
N GLN A 138 -11.40 -20.24 11.48
CA GLN A 138 -10.57 -21.27 10.85
C GLN A 138 -9.79 -20.73 9.64
N ARG A 139 -10.41 -19.86 8.83
CA ARG A 139 -9.76 -19.28 7.65
C ARG A 139 -8.61 -18.37 8.02
N TYR A 140 -8.77 -17.52 9.02
CA TYR A 140 -7.69 -16.66 9.50
C TYR A 140 -6.59 -17.48 10.16
N HIS A 141 -6.92 -18.50 10.96
CA HIS A 141 -5.94 -19.41 11.55
C HIS A 141 -5.16 -20.25 10.52
N ALA A 142 -5.67 -20.40 9.31
CA ALA A 142 -4.99 -21.10 8.22
C ALA A 142 -3.99 -20.21 7.47
N LEU A 143 -3.92 -18.90 7.75
CA LEU A 143 -2.94 -18.02 7.14
C LEU A 143 -1.51 -18.39 7.56
N PRO A 144 -0.53 -18.37 6.63
CA PRO A 144 0.87 -18.57 6.96
C PRO A 144 1.34 -17.58 8.04
N GLY A 145 2.03 -18.08 9.07
CA GLY A 145 2.58 -17.23 10.14
C GLY A 145 1.53 -16.69 11.13
N PHE A 146 0.26 -17.09 11.04
CA PHE A 146 -0.80 -16.52 11.88
C PHE A 146 -0.52 -16.70 13.37
N LYS A 147 -0.15 -17.92 13.80
CA LYS A 147 0.05 -18.24 15.22
C LYS A 147 1.24 -17.49 15.82
N GLU A 148 2.22 -17.22 14.98
CA GLU A 148 3.44 -16.52 15.32
C GLU A 148 3.23 -15.00 15.32
N SER A 149 2.29 -14.49 14.52
CA SER A 149 2.11 -13.06 14.26
C SER A 149 0.99 -12.41 15.07
N VAL A 150 -0.08 -13.16 15.37
CA VAL A 150 -1.32 -12.62 15.94
C VAL A 150 -1.45 -13.02 17.41
N GLU A 151 -1.54 -12.02 18.29
CA GLU A 151 -1.72 -12.20 19.74
C GLU A 151 -3.20 -12.45 20.07
N VAL A 152 -4.10 -11.68 19.43
CA VAL A 152 -5.54 -11.73 19.69
C VAL A 152 -6.29 -11.74 18.37
N LEU A 153 -7.26 -12.65 18.26
CA LEU A 153 -8.25 -12.68 17.19
C LEU A 153 -9.65 -12.71 17.81
N SER A 154 -10.51 -11.84 17.31
CA SER A 154 -11.93 -11.82 17.61
C SER A 154 -12.72 -11.89 16.31
N VAL A 155 -13.73 -12.74 16.28
CA VAL A 155 -14.70 -12.81 15.19
C VAL A 155 -16.07 -12.63 15.81
N THR A 156 -16.85 -11.69 15.28
CA THR A 156 -18.21 -11.42 15.73
C THR A 156 -19.11 -11.23 14.52
N CYS A 157 -20.19 -12.00 14.44
CA CYS A 157 -21.14 -11.94 13.35
C CYS A 157 -22.54 -11.54 13.84
N ALA A 158 -23.17 -10.59 13.15
CA ALA A 158 -24.54 -10.16 13.39
C ALA A 158 -25.53 -10.97 12.52
N ALA A 159 -26.52 -10.36 11.86
CA ALA A 159 -27.41 -11.06 10.92
C ALA A 159 -26.85 -11.13 9.50
N THR A 160 -26.12 -10.08 9.09
CA THR A 160 -25.68 -9.88 7.69
C THR A 160 -24.24 -9.40 7.57
N LEU A 161 -23.57 -9.08 8.67
CA LEU A 161 -22.21 -8.54 8.68
C LEU A 161 -21.40 -9.24 9.77
N CYS A 162 -20.17 -9.61 9.44
CA CYS A 162 -19.18 -10.12 10.36
C CYS A 162 -18.00 -9.16 10.44
N GLU A 163 -17.49 -8.94 11.65
CA GLU A 163 -16.24 -8.26 11.93
C GLU A 163 -15.20 -9.30 12.37
N VAL A 164 -14.05 -9.29 11.72
CA VAL A 164 -12.85 -10.02 12.14
C VAL A 164 -11.81 -8.99 12.54
N ALA A 165 -11.54 -8.88 13.84
CA ALA A 165 -10.56 -7.97 14.39
C ALA A 165 -9.41 -8.74 15.01
N GLY A 166 -8.19 -8.21 14.91
CA GLY A 166 -7.07 -8.80 15.60
C GLY A 166 -5.94 -7.84 15.88
N LYS A 167 -5.08 -8.25 16.80
CA LYS A 167 -3.90 -7.51 17.23
C LYS A 167 -2.67 -8.38 16.99
N ALA A 168 -1.71 -7.84 16.25
CA ALA A 168 -0.43 -8.48 16.07
C ALA A 168 0.44 -8.32 17.32
N ARG A 169 1.36 -9.27 17.51
CA ARG A 169 2.38 -9.20 18.55
C ARG A 169 3.22 -7.93 18.40
N ALA A 170 3.67 -7.39 19.54
CA ALA A 170 4.49 -6.18 19.56
C ALA A 170 5.94 -6.41 19.08
N ASP A 171 6.41 -7.65 19.11
CA ASP A 171 7.78 -8.06 18.76
C ASP A 171 7.89 -8.78 17.40
N ILE A 172 6.83 -8.74 16.59
CA ILE A 172 6.82 -9.28 15.24
C ILE A 172 7.83 -8.55 14.36
N SER A 173 8.58 -9.30 13.55
CA SER A 173 9.49 -8.70 12.58
C SER A 173 8.72 -8.03 11.43
N SER A 174 9.37 -7.08 10.73
CA SER A 174 8.75 -6.43 9.57
C SER A 174 8.42 -7.41 8.44
N ASP A 175 9.24 -8.44 8.25
CA ASP A 175 9.02 -9.46 7.21
C ASP A 175 7.82 -10.35 7.56
N GLU A 176 7.68 -10.78 8.82
CA GLU A 176 6.51 -11.53 9.28
C GLU A 176 5.24 -10.69 9.20
N MET A 177 5.30 -9.40 9.56
CA MET A 177 4.18 -8.48 9.42
C MET A 177 3.74 -8.34 7.96
N ASN A 178 4.68 -8.15 7.05
CA ASN A 178 4.39 -8.03 5.62
C ASN A 178 3.77 -9.31 5.07
N ALA A 179 4.32 -10.48 5.41
CA ALA A 179 3.76 -11.77 5.01
C ALA A 179 2.34 -11.99 5.55
N PHE A 180 2.08 -11.60 6.80
CA PHE A 180 0.75 -11.65 7.39
C PHE A 180 -0.24 -10.70 6.68
N MET A 181 0.18 -9.45 6.43
CA MET A 181 -0.62 -8.47 5.70
C MET A 181 -0.96 -8.94 4.28
N GLU A 182 0.01 -9.48 3.57
CA GLU A 182 -0.19 -10.10 2.25
C GLU A 182 -1.14 -11.28 2.33
N GLY A 183 -1.02 -12.13 3.36
CA GLY A 183 -1.93 -13.25 3.59
C GLY A 183 -3.38 -12.82 3.79
N VAL A 184 -3.62 -11.81 4.63
CA VAL A 184 -4.97 -11.27 4.86
C VAL A 184 -5.52 -10.59 3.61
N GLN A 185 -4.72 -9.78 2.91
CA GLN A 185 -5.13 -9.10 1.68
C GLN A 185 -5.35 -10.07 0.51
N GLY A 186 -4.64 -11.20 0.52
CA GLY A 186 -4.74 -12.28 -0.45
C GLY A 186 -5.85 -13.28 -0.17
N LEU A 187 -6.59 -13.14 0.94
CA LEU A 187 -7.81 -13.91 1.15
C LEU A 187 -8.78 -13.65 -0.01
N ASP A 188 -9.30 -14.72 -0.61
CA ASP A 188 -10.35 -14.59 -1.64
C ASP A 188 -11.50 -13.74 -1.07
N ARG A 189 -11.99 -12.82 -1.90
CA ARG A 189 -13.12 -11.95 -1.56
C ARG A 189 -14.39 -12.73 -1.33
N SER A 190 -14.46 -14.01 -1.72
CA SER A 190 -15.56 -14.89 -1.38
C SER A 190 -15.12 -16.02 -0.43
N GLU A 191 -16.03 -16.40 0.47
CA GLU A 191 -15.90 -17.65 1.23
C GLU A 191 -16.67 -18.76 0.48
N PRO A 192 -16.02 -19.85 0.04
CA PRO A 192 -16.74 -20.90 -0.68
C PRO A 192 -17.66 -21.73 0.22
N ARG A 193 -17.38 -21.79 1.54
CA ARG A 193 -18.16 -22.60 2.49
C ARG A 193 -19.42 -21.90 3.00
N LEU A 194 -19.49 -20.58 2.88
CA LEU A 194 -20.59 -19.76 3.35
C LEU A 194 -20.81 -18.60 2.38
N PRO A 195 -22.05 -18.14 2.17
CA PRO A 195 -22.33 -17.01 1.28
C PRO A 195 -21.84 -15.68 1.90
N LEU A 196 -20.53 -15.47 1.96
CA LEU A 196 -19.88 -14.27 2.50
C LEU A 196 -19.01 -13.63 1.42
N ASP A 197 -19.08 -12.31 1.32
CA ASP A 197 -18.13 -11.48 0.57
C ASP A 197 -17.33 -10.58 1.50
N ALA A 198 -16.01 -10.52 1.30
CA ALA A 198 -15.16 -9.53 1.94
C ALA A 198 -15.50 -8.13 1.43
N VAL A 199 -15.81 -7.25 2.36
CA VAL A 199 -16.10 -5.83 2.12
C VAL A 199 -14.80 -5.03 2.11
N VAL A 200 -13.97 -5.21 3.14
CA VAL A 200 -12.70 -4.49 3.30
C VAL A 200 -11.78 -5.24 4.26
N HIS A 201 -10.47 -5.13 4.03
CA HIS A 201 -9.41 -5.49 4.97
C HIS A 201 -8.63 -4.21 5.30
N HIS A 202 -8.56 -3.85 6.58
CA HIS A 202 -7.92 -2.64 7.06
C HIS A 202 -6.83 -2.97 8.07
N PHE A 203 -5.71 -2.25 7.97
CA PHE A 203 -4.58 -2.34 8.89
C PHE A 203 -4.28 -0.96 9.43
N SER A 204 -4.01 -0.88 10.73
CA SER A 204 -3.53 0.34 11.38
C SER A 204 -2.53 -0.01 12.49
N SER A 205 -1.81 0.97 12.98
CA SER A 205 -0.90 0.82 14.10
C SER A 205 -1.40 1.63 15.30
N THR A 206 -1.33 1.05 16.50
CA THR A 206 -1.56 1.83 17.72
C THR A 206 -0.39 2.79 17.95
N ASN A 207 -0.69 4.00 18.42
CA ASN A 207 0.34 4.95 18.83
C ASN A 207 0.74 4.63 20.28
N GLY A 208 2.02 4.37 20.54
CA GLY A 208 2.50 4.11 21.90
C GLY A 208 3.93 3.57 21.94
N PRO A 209 4.52 3.42 23.15
CA PRO A 209 5.84 2.83 23.34
C PRO A 209 5.91 1.36 22.89
N SER A 210 4.76 0.69 22.82
CA SER A 210 4.57 -0.65 22.28
C SER A 210 3.57 -0.61 21.12
N SER A 211 3.95 0.06 20.03
CA SER A 211 3.11 0.12 18.83
C SER A 211 2.84 -1.31 18.33
N SER A 212 1.57 -1.69 18.30
CA SER A 212 1.12 -2.97 17.76
C SER A 212 0.29 -2.71 16.51
N ALA A 213 0.47 -3.51 15.46
CA ALA A 213 -0.47 -3.48 14.36
C ALA A 213 -1.81 -4.09 14.81
N VAL A 214 -2.90 -3.46 14.41
CA VAL A 214 -4.25 -3.97 14.53
C VAL A 214 -4.84 -4.07 13.14
N PHE A 215 -5.66 -5.09 12.92
CA PHE A 215 -6.36 -5.27 11.67
C PHE A 215 -7.85 -5.50 11.93
N ALA A 216 -8.66 -5.05 10.98
CA ALA A 216 -10.09 -5.27 10.97
C ALA A 216 -10.50 -5.67 9.55
N SER A 217 -11.31 -6.71 9.43
CA SER A 217 -11.88 -7.16 8.16
C SER A 217 -13.38 -7.33 8.31
N TYR A 218 -14.13 -6.88 7.31
CA TYR A 218 -15.59 -6.99 7.31
C TYR A 218 -16.05 -7.92 6.21
N TRP A 219 -16.96 -8.81 6.55
CA TRP A 219 -17.54 -9.80 5.63
C TRP A 219 -19.05 -9.69 5.64
N ARG A 220 -19.67 -9.54 4.46
CA ARG A 220 -21.11 -9.37 4.31
C ARG A 220 -21.75 -10.65 3.80
N ARG A 221 -22.86 -11.06 4.40
CA ARG A 221 -23.70 -12.17 3.95
C ARG A 221 -24.33 -11.84 2.59
N LYS A 222 -24.22 -12.73 1.61
CA LYS A 222 -25.02 -12.67 0.39
C LYS A 222 -26.45 -13.05 0.73
N THR A 223 -27.38 -12.19 0.34
CA THR A 223 -28.82 -12.43 0.40
C THR A 223 -29.27 -13.22 -0.81
#